data_AF-A0A4V0I892-F1
#
_entry.id   AF-A0A4V0I892-F1
#
_cell.length_a   1.000
_cell.length_b   1.000
_cell.length_c   1.000
_cell.angle_alpha   90.00
_cell.angle_beta   90.00
_cell.angle_gamma   90.00
#
_symmetry.space_group_name_H-M   'P 1'
#
loop_
_entity.id
_entity.type
_entity.pdbx_description
1 polymer ?
#
loop_
_entity_poly.entity_id
_entity_poly.type
_entity_poly.pdbx_seq_one_letter_code
_entity_poly.pdbx_strand_id
1 'polypeptide(L)'
;MPRLTLFAKLTAGAAAESDHALLARFAADRDEAAFAALVGRHARMVYGVCRRAVRDAQLAEDAVQAVFLVLSRSPERAASAASVGGWLFGIARRVGLTARRHEERRKRLAGVERPTEAAPAADFDDLSRVLDEELAQLPEPYREPLVACFLEERTQDEAARHLGWSLSTLRRRLEHGKELLRVRLTRRGATLAGGLLAGAVAPSARAAVPARLLTSVTEPSARAKSLAAAAVRATLGAKLAVATVALLAVAGVGIGLTNSEPPVDAPAQAPHARHTGEAAPAPRAVERSPWVTVTGRVVFPQERDVPSPQFVAAEDVKDREFFAGASTGDVRVDPATRGLANAVVWLRPDSDDPKAAFPRDRVHPALVDGPGEHRVVASADGFLPRVLAVRAGDRVTFGNFTPVPFNVNYHAGAPLDGDPTDASFNVLLPTGATHTTRPLPTARWCGSVRDNIHPWVHGSVWVFDHPYSAVTAADGSFRIPNAPAGAWRLVVWHERAGYRTGAAGRLGERVVIAADGTLDLGSLVHATRGWDD
;
A
#
# COMPACT_ATOMS: atom_id res chain seq x y z
N MET A 1 -31.83 -0.82 33.47
CA MET A 1 -32.94 -0.31 32.63
C MET A 1 -33.11 1.22 32.60
N PRO A 2 -32.75 2.06 33.61
CA PRO A 2 -32.98 3.51 33.51
C PRO A 2 -31.96 4.30 32.64
N ARG A 3 -30.74 3.77 32.45
CA ARG A 3 -29.68 4.43 31.64
C ARG A 3 -29.94 4.44 30.12
N LEU A 4 -30.60 3.41 29.58
CA LEU A 4 -30.97 3.33 28.15
C LEU A 4 -32.04 4.37 27.79
N THR A 5 -32.98 4.59 28.71
CA THR A 5 -34.06 5.58 28.55
C THR A 5 -33.54 7.02 28.65
N LEU A 6 -32.50 7.25 29.46
CA LEU A 6 -31.81 8.55 29.57
C LEU A 6 -31.01 8.86 28.30
N PHE A 7 -30.28 7.88 27.75
CA PHE A 7 -29.54 8.03 26.49
C PHE A 7 -30.47 8.35 25.30
N ALA A 8 -31.64 7.72 25.24
CA ALA A 8 -32.64 7.98 24.21
C ALA A 8 -33.37 9.33 24.37
N LYS A 9 -33.52 9.84 25.60
CA LYS A 9 -34.14 11.16 25.87
C LYS A 9 -33.19 12.32 25.63
N LEU A 10 -31.88 12.14 25.86
CA LEU A 10 -30.85 13.17 25.64
C LEU A 10 -30.52 13.39 24.15
N THR A 11 -30.70 12.38 23.30
CA THR A 11 -30.41 12.49 21.85
C THR A 11 -31.52 13.19 21.05
N ALA A 12 -32.74 13.28 21.56
CA ALA A 12 -33.88 13.83 20.83
C ALA A 12 -33.80 15.36 20.61
N GLY A 13 -33.25 16.12 21.57
CA GLY A 13 -33.03 17.58 21.42
C GLY A 13 -31.78 17.94 20.60
N ALA A 14 -30.78 17.05 20.57
CA ALA A 14 -29.53 17.21 19.83
C ALA A 14 -29.64 16.80 18.35
N ALA A 15 -30.74 16.15 17.94
CA ALA A 15 -30.90 15.55 16.61
C ALA A 15 -30.81 16.55 15.45
N ALA A 16 -31.14 17.83 15.67
CA ALA A 16 -31.10 18.89 14.65
C ALA A 16 -29.78 19.71 14.63
N GLU A 17 -28.92 19.54 15.64
CA GLU A 17 -27.69 20.33 15.80
C GLU A 17 -26.53 19.71 14.99
N SER A 18 -25.64 20.55 14.45
CA SER A 18 -24.49 20.09 13.66
C SER A 18 -23.43 19.42 14.55
N ASP A 19 -22.64 18.50 13.99
CA ASP A 19 -21.61 17.81 14.78
C ASP A 19 -20.55 18.77 15.32
N HIS A 20 -20.20 19.83 14.58
CA HIS A 20 -19.29 20.88 15.07
C HIS A 20 -19.88 21.66 16.25
N ALA A 21 -21.18 21.94 16.25
CA ALA A 21 -21.83 22.65 17.36
C ALA A 21 -21.91 21.78 18.62
N LEU A 22 -22.27 20.50 18.47
CA LEU A 22 -22.20 19.51 19.58
C LEU A 22 -20.79 19.38 20.13
N LEU A 23 -19.78 19.36 19.24
CA LEU A 23 -18.38 19.26 19.65
C LEU A 23 -17.88 20.52 20.35
N ALA A 24 -18.31 21.71 19.90
CA ALA A 24 -17.99 22.98 20.54
C ALA A 24 -18.57 23.07 21.96
N ARG A 25 -19.83 22.69 22.16
CA ARG A 25 -20.46 22.58 23.49
C ARG A 25 -19.71 21.62 24.41
N PHE A 26 -19.34 20.45 23.89
CA PHE A 26 -18.54 19.50 24.65
C PHE A 26 -17.13 20.04 24.98
N ALA A 27 -16.50 20.76 24.05
CA ALA A 27 -15.17 21.35 24.28
C ALA A 27 -15.20 22.42 25.37
N ALA A 28 -16.22 23.29 25.36
CA ALA A 28 -16.38 24.38 26.30
C ALA A 28 -16.79 23.89 27.70
N ASP A 29 -17.89 23.14 27.78
CA ASP A 29 -18.59 22.90 29.04
C ASP A 29 -18.54 21.44 29.51
N ARG A 30 -17.85 20.56 28.77
CA ARG A 30 -17.87 19.11 28.98
C ARG A 30 -19.29 18.53 28.97
N ASP A 31 -20.15 19.10 28.14
CA ASP A 31 -21.54 18.69 27.97
C ASP A 31 -21.66 17.21 27.57
N GLU A 32 -22.04 16.37 28.54
CA GLU A 32 -22.17 14.93 28.36
C GLU A 32 -23.29 14.56 27.36
N ALA A 33 -24.34 15.37 27.25
CA ALA A 33 -25.43 15.13 26.32
C ALA A 33 -24.98 15.38 24.88
N ALA A 34 -24.19 16.44 24.67
CA ALA A 34 -23.59 16.73 23.37
C ALA A 34 -22.61 15.62 22.93
N PHE A 35 -21.78 15.14 23.87
CA PHE A 35 -20.88 14.02 23.62
C PHE A 35 -21.63 12.70 23.33
N ALA A 36 -22.68 12.40 24.10
CA ALA A 36 -23.52 11.22 23.88
C ALA A 36 -24.19 11.24 22.50
N ALA A 37 -24.63 12.40 22.03
CA ALA A 37 -25.17 12.58 20.68
C ALA A 37 -24.12 12.29 19.60
N LEU A 38 -22.89 12.79 19.76
CA LEU A 38 -21.77 12.49 18.86
C LEU A 38 -21.44 10.99 18.83
N VAL A 39 -21.36 10.34 20.00
CA VAL A 39 -21.14 8.89 20.10
C VAL A 39 -22.27 8.13 19.40
N GLY A 40 -23.53 8.48 19.66
CA GLY A 40 -24.69 7.83 19.06
C GLY A 40 -24.70 7.90 17.53
N ARG A 41 -24.34 9.06 16.97
CA ARG A 41 -24.27 9.26 15.50
C ARG A 41 -23.14 8.47 14.84
N HIS A 42 -21.97 8.44 15.47
CA HIS A 42 -20.74 7.94 14.83
C HIS A 42 -20.34 6.51 15.21
N ALA A 43 -20.94 5.94 16.27
CA ALA A 43 -20.54 4.63 16.80
C ALA A 43 -20.63 3.50 15.78
N ARG A 44 -21.62 3.51 14.88
CA ARG A 44 -21.76 2.47 13.85
C ARG A 44 -20.59 2.49 12.86
N MET A 45 -20.28 3.67 12.31
CA MET A 45 -19.15 3.85 11.40
C MET A 45 -17.84 3.45 12.07
N VAL A 46 -17.59 3.98 13.28
CA VAL A 46 -16.37 3.70 14.05
C VAL A 46 -16.24 2.20 14.36
N TYR A 47 -17.32 1.54 14.78
CA TYR A 47 -17.33 0.10 15.01
C TYR A 47 -17.05 -0.70 13.75
N GLY A 48 -17.65 -0.35 12.61
CA GLY A 48 -17.42 -0.99 11.32
C GLY A 48 -15.95 -0.93 10.91
N VAL A 49 -15.31 0.24 11.01
CA VAL A 49 -13.88 0.43 10.71
C VAL A 49 -13.01 -0.39 11.67
N CYS A 50 -13.26 -0.34 12.97
CA CYS A 50 -12.49 -1.10 13.95
C CYS A 50 -12.64 -2.62 13.75
N ARG A 51 -13.85 -3.13 13.50
CA ARG A 51 -14.11 -4.55 13.25
C ARG A 51 -13.34 -5.08 12.04
N ARG A 52 -13.32 -4.34 10.93
CA ARG A 52 -12.52 -4.69 9.75
C ARG A 52 -11.02 -4.71 10.03
N ALA A 53 -10.56 -3.80 10.87
CA ALA A 53 -9.14 -3.67 11.19
C ALA A 53 -8.61 -4.79 12.11
N VAL A 54 -9.38 -5.27 13.10
CA VAL A 54 -8.88 -6.21 14.13
C VAL A 54 -9.38 -7.65 14.01
N ARG A 55 -10.48 -7.91 13.26
CA ARG A 55 -11.09 -9.24 13.09
C ARG A 55 -11.42 -9.99 14.40
N ASP A 56 -11.61 -9.25 15.50
CA ASP A 56 -11.96 -9.77 16.81
C ASP A 56 -13.00 -8.84 17.44
N ALA A 57 -14.10 -9.40 17.97
CA ALA A 57 -15.25 -8.63 18.42
C ALA A 57 -14.93 -7.80 19.67
N GLN A 58 -14.27 -8.42 20.65
CA GLN A 58 -13.90 -7.79 21.91
C GLN A 58 -12.82 -6.73 21.72
N LEU A 59 -11.81 -7.02 20.89
CA LEU A 59 -10.76 -6.07 20.55
C LEU A 59 -11.31 -4.88 19.75
N ALA A 60 -12.31 -5.09 18.90
CA ALA A 60 -12.98 -4.01 18.20
C ALA A 60 -13.73 -3.10 19.18
N GLU A 61 -14.37 -3.66 20.20
CA GLU A 61 -15.04 -2.87 21.25
C GLU A 61 -14.06 -2.01 22.04
N ASP A 62 -12.92 -2.57 22.45
CA ASP A 62 -11.84 -1.81 23.09
C ASP A 62 -11.29 -0.70 22.19
N ALA A 63 -11.18 -0.97 20.88
CA ALA A 63 -10.77 0.03 19.90
C ALA A 63 -11.81 1.16 19.78
N VAL A 64 -13.11 0.87 19.72
CA VAL A 64 -14.16 1.90 19.69
C VAL A 64 -14.11 2.79 20.94
N GLN A 65 -13.98 2.19 22.13
CA GLN A 65 -13.84 2.95 23.37
C GLN A 65 -12.60 3.87 23.31
N ALA A 66 -11.48 3.37 22.79
CA ALA A 66 -10.27 4.16 22.63
C ALA A 66 -10.45 5.34 21.65
N VAL A 67 -11.19 5.17 20.55
CA VAL A 67 -11.48 6.25 19.59
C VAL A 67 -12.23 7.38 20.26
N PHE A 68 -13.33 7.08 20.95
CA PHE A 68 -14.12 8.10 21.63
C PHE A 68 -13.41 8.69 22.86
N LEU A 69 -12.50 7.95 23.51
CA LEU A 69 -11.61 8.51 24.51
C LEU A 69 -10.59 9.51 23.92
N VAL A 70 -10.13 9.29 22.69
CA VAL A 70 -9.27 10.27 21.98
C VAL A 70 -10.09 11.52 21.65
N LEU A 71 -11.34 11.37 21.19
CA LEU A 71 -12.25 12.50 20.97
C LEU A 71 -12.46 13.31 22.25
N SER A 72 -12.75 12.65 23.38
CA SER A 72 -13.04 13.35 24.64
C SER A 72 -11.84 14.13 25.17
N ARG A 73 -10.62 13.66 24.90
CA ARG A 73 -9.36 14.31 25.32
C ARG A 73 -8.87 15.40 24.36
N SER A 74 -9.34 15.45 23.12
CA SER A 74 -8.85 16.39 22.11
C SER A 74 -9.96 16.88 21.18
N PRO A 75 -11.03 17.48 21.73
CA PRO A 75 -12.17 17.93 20.92
C PRO A 75 -11.78 19.03 19.93
N GLU A 76 -10.87 19.94 20.31
CA GLU A 76 -10.31 21.01 19.46
C GLU A 76 -9.77 20.49 18.11
N ARG A 77 -9.09 19.33 18.12
CA ARG A 77 -8.50 18.73 16.91
C ARG A 77 -9.54 18.13 15.98
N ALA A 78 -10.66 17.68 16.54
CA ALA A 78 -11.78 17.20 15.75
C ALA A 78 -12.59 18.39 15.19
N ALA A 79 -12.65 19.50 15.91
CA ALA A 79 -13.34 20.72 15.48
C ALA A 79 -12.63 21.42 14.31
N SER A 80 -11.30 21.31 14.22
CA SER A 80 -10.51 21.89 13.13
C SER A 80 -10.46 21.05 11.85
N ALA A 81 -11.05 19.85 11.84
CA ALA A 81 -11.14 18.99 10.65
C ALA A 81 -12.31 19.41 9.74
N ALA A 82 -12.26 19.06 8.44
CA ALA A 82 -13.36 19.35 7.52
C ALA A 82 -14.68 18.69 7.95
N SER A 83 -14.62 17.51 8.57
CA SER A 83 -15.77 16.90 9.24
C SER A 83 -15.35 16.07 10.45
N VAL A 84 -16.24 15.99 11.44
CA VAL A 84 -16.05 15.12 12.62
C VAL A 84 -16.00 13.65 12.20
N GLY A 85 -16.81 13.27 11.21
CA GLY A 85 -16.85 11.95 10.60
C GLY A 85 -15.54 11.50 9.98
N GLY A 86 -14.99 12.33 9.09
CA GLY A 86 -13.71 12.11 8.42
C GLY A 86 -12.54 12.04 9.40
N TRP A 87 -12.60 12.82 10.50
CA TRP A 87 -11.63 12.75 11.59
C TRP A 87 -11.76 11.43 12.37
N LEU A 88 -12.98 11.05 12.76
CA LEU A 88 -13.27 9.81 13.49
C LEU A 88 -12.89 8.56 12.68
N PHE A 89 -13.14 8.55 11.37
CA PHE A 89 -12.68 7.50 10.46
C PHE A 89 -11.15 7.33 10.54
N GLY A 90 -10.41 8.44 10.48
CA GLY A 90 -8.95 8.43 10.55
C GLY A 90 -8.42 7.90 11.88
N ILE A 91 -9.04 8.30 13.01
CA ILE A 91 -8.69 7.81 14.34
C ILE A 91 -9.08 6.33 14.51
N ALA A 92 -10.27 5.91 14.08
CA ALA A 92 -10.75 4.54 14.14
C ALA A 92 -9.83 3.57 13.40
N ARG A 93 -9.41 3.93 12.19
CA ARG A 93 -8.45 3.15 11.41
C ARG A 93 -7.10 3.03 12.15
N ARG A 94 -6.59 4.13 12.69
CA ARG A 94 -5.30 4.15 13.42
C ARG A 94 -5.36 3.29 14.68
N VAL A 95 -6.38 3.49 15.50
CA VAL A 95 -6.59 2.73 16.74
C VAL A 95 -6.78 1.25 16.45
N GLY A 96 -7.59 0.89 15.44
CA GLY A 96 -7.78 -0.50 15.03
C GLY A 96 -6.48 -1.18 14.60
N LEU A 97 -5.67 -0.51 13.76
CA LEU A 97 -4.36 -1.02 13.35
C LEU A 97 -3.40 -1.17 14.54
N THR A 98 -3.40 -0.22 15.49
CA THR A 98 -2.61 -0.32 16.72
C THR A 98 -3.07 -1.48 17.60
N ALA A 99 -4.38 -1.68 17.73
CA ALA A 99 -4.97 -2.75 18.52
C ALA A 99 -4.60 -4.13 17.99
N ARG A 100 -4.68 -4.32 16.67
CA ARG A 100 -4.23 -5.54 15.99
C ARG A 100 -2.75 -5.83 16.27
N ARG A 101 -1.86 -4.87 16.00
CA ARG A 101 -0.41 -5.01 16.25
C ARG A 101 -0.08 -5.36 17.71
N HIS A 102 -0.82 -4.78 18.64
CA HIS A 102 -0.63 -5.06 20.07
C HIS A 102 -1.07 -6.49 20.44
N GLU A 103 -2.17 -6.95 19.85
CA GLU A 103 -2.70 -8.30 20.05
C GLU A 103 -1.81 -9.36 19.42
N GLU A 104 -1.33 -9.15 18.20
CA GLU A 104 -0.38 -10.06 17.53
C GLU A 104 0.92 -10.19 18.32
N ARG A 105 1.47 -9.07 18.80
CA ARG A 105 2.64 -9.09 19.67
C ARG A 105 2.38 -9.88 20.96
N ARG A 106 1.21 -9.71 21.57
CA ARG A 106 0.81 -10.45 22.78
C ARG A 106 0.74 -11.95 22.51
N LYS A 107 0.10 -12.38 21.42
CA LYS A 107 -0.02 -13.79 21.02
C LYS A 107 1.37 -14.40 20.76
N ARG A 108 2.25 -13.69 20.06
CA ARG A 108 3.63 -14.13 19.78
C ARG A 108 4.45 -14.33 21.06
N LEU A 109 4.35 -13.40 22.01
CA LEU A 109 5.05 -13.50 23.29
C LEU A 109 4.51 -14.61 24.20
N ALA A 110 3.23 -14.98 24.03
CA ALA A 110 2.59 -16.05 24.78
C ALA A 110 2.83 -17.46 24.21
N GLY A 111 3.63 -17.59 23.13
CA GLY A 111 3.94 -18.88 22.52
C GLY A 111 2.74 -19.59 21.89
N VAL A 112 1.63 -18.88 21.65
CA VAL A 112 0.44 -19.45 21.01
C VAL A 112 0.70 -19.52 19.51
N GLU A 113 1.14 -20.69 19.01
CA GLU A 113 1.12 -20.99 17.58
C GLU A 113 -0.32 -20.92 17.06
N ARG A 114 -0.51 -20.29 15.90
CA ARG A 114 -1.82 -20.29 15.23
C ARG A 114 -2.12 -21.74 14.81
N PRO A 115 -3.29 -22.30 15.14
CA PRO A 115 -3.76 -23.49 14.47
C PRO A 115 -3.79 -23.22 12.95
N THR A 116 -3.16 -24.10 12.19
CA THR A 116 -3.24 -24.14 10.71
C THR A 116 -4.64 -24.66 10.31
N GLU A 117 -5.69 -23.96 10.72
CA GLU A 117 -6.99 -24.14 10.07
C GLU A 117 -6.88 -23.53 8.67
N ALA A 118 -7.17 -24.35 7.65
CA ALA A 118 -7.34 -23.87 6.28
C ALA A 118 -8.31 -22.68 6.31
N ALA A 119 -7.79 -21.48 6.05
CA ALA A 119 -8.55 -20.26 6.21
C ALA A 119 -9.81 -20.31 5.32
N PRO A 120 -11.04 -20.21 5.87
CA PRO A 120 -12.20 -20.04 5.04
C PRO A 120 -12.08 -18.73 4.25
N ALA A 121 -12.49 -18.78 2.98
CA ALA A 121 -12.43 -17.76 1.93
C ALA A 121 -12.11 -16.30 2.36
N ALA A 122 -10.82 -15.98 2.46
CA ALA A 122 -10.30 -14.64 2.70
C ALA A 122 -10.25 -13.77 1.42
N ASP A 123 -11.39 -13.49 0.79
CA ASP A 123 -11.43 -12.55 -0.37
C ASP A 123 -12.07 -11.20 -0.04
N PHE A 124 -13.09 -11.14 0.81
CA PHE A 124 -13.82 -9.90 1.08
C PHE A 124 -13.19 -9.05 2.21
N ASP A 125 -12.65 -9.69 3.25
CA ASP A 125 -12.07 -8.99 4.40
C ASP A 125 -10.69 -8.38 4.11
N ASP A 126 -9.94 -8.95 3.17
CA ASP A 126 -8.67 -8.37 2.69
C ASP A 126 -8.93 -7.18 1.77
N LEU A 127 -9.95 -7.29 0.92
CA LEU A 127 -10.41 -6.21 0.05
C LEU A 127 -10.91 -5.02 0.87
N SER A 128 -11.67 -5.26 1.94
CA SER A 128 -12.19 -4.19 2.80
C SER A 128 -11.08 -3.43 3.54
N ARG A 129 -9.99 -4.11 3.91
CA ARG A 129 -8.79 -3.46 4.48
C ARG A 129 -8.05 -2.62 3.45
N VAL A 130 -7.85 -3.15 2.24
CA VAL A 130 -7.24 -2.40 1.13
C VAL A 130 -8.07 -1.18 0.77
N LEU A 131 -9.40 -1.30 0.85
CA LEU A 131 -10.32 -0.18 0.66
C LEU A 131 -10.16 0.89 1.74
N ASP A 132 -10.13 0.54 3.02
CA ASP A 132 -9.90 1.51 4.11
C ASP A 132 -8.50 2.15 4.01
N GLU A 133 -7.50 1.43 3.49
CA GLU A 133 -6.17 1.95 3.17
C GLU A 133 -6.22 2.99 2.05
N GLU A 134 -6.82 2.68 0.91
CA GLU A 134 -6.87 3.60 -0.22
C GLU A 134 -7.79 4.80 0.06
N LEU A 135 -8.90 4.60 0.77
CA LEU A 135 -9.78 5.68 1.21
C LEU A 135 -9.05 6.67 2.13
N ALA A 136 -8.20 6.18 3.03
CA ALA A 136 -7.39 7.02 3.91
C ALA A 136 -6.29 7.80 3.18
N GLN A 137 -5.99 7.44 1.94
CA GLN A 137 -4.94 8.06 1.12
C GLN A 137 -5.50 9.02 0.07
N LEU A 138 -6.83 9.14 -0.02
CA LEU A 138 -7.47 10.12 -0.87
C LEU A 138 -7.33 11.54 -0.26
N PRO A 139 -7.16 12.56 -1.11
CA PRO A 139 -7.24 13.96 -0.68
C PRO A 139 -8.58 14.23 0.01
N GLU A 140 -8.54 15.06 1.05
CA GLU A 140 -9.69 15.37 1.92
C GLU A 140 -10.96 15.75 1.13
N PRO A 141 -10.94 16.65 0.12
CA PRO A 141 -12.14 17.01 -0.62
C PRO A 141 -12.87 15.86 -1.31
N TYR A 142 -12.17 14.76 -1.59
CA TYR A 142 -12.71 13.57 -2.26
C TYR A 142 -12.98 12.42 -1.29
N ARG A 143 -12.25 12.36 -0.18
CA ARG A 143 -12.45 11.40 0.90
C ARG A 143 -13.70 11.69 1.72
N GLU A 144 -13.91 12.95 2.10
CA GLU A 144 -15.04 13.37 2.95
C GLU A 144 -16.42 12.93 2.40
N PRO A 145 -16.78 13.18 1.12
CA PRO A 145 -18.09 12.76 0.60
C PRO A 145 -18.25 11.23 0.56
N LEU A 146 -17.15 10.48 0.35
CA LEU A 146 -17.18 9.03 0.38
C LEU A 146 -17.42 8.49 1.80
N VAL A 147 -16.74 9.06 2.80
CA VAL A 147 -16.95 8.70 4.21
C VAL A 147 -18.39 9.01 4.62
N ALA A 148 -18.86 10.23 4.36
CA ALA A 148 -20.22 10.65 4.74
C ALA A 148 -21.30 9.78 4.10
N CYS A 149 -21.22 9.52 2.79
CA CYS A 149 -22.28 8.79 2.09
C CYS A 149 -22.21 7.27 2.32
N PHE A 150 -21.01 6.68 2.36
CA PHE A 150 -20.85 5.22 2.34
C PHE A 150 -20.47 4.61 3.68
N LEU A 151 -19.84 5.36 4.59
CA LEU A 151 -19.48 4.87 5.92
C LEU A 151 -20.43 5.36 7.01
N GLU A 152 -20.95 6.59 6.87
CA GLU A 152 -21.94 7.16 7.80
C GLU A 152 -23.39 7.01 7.32
N GLU A 153 -23.59 6.47 6.10
CA GLU A 153 -24.92 6.24 5.50
C GLU A 153 -25.76 7.51 5.31
N ARG A 154 -25.13 8.69 5.24
CA ARG A 154 -25.86 9.93 4.97
C ARG A 154 -26.37 9.95 3.53
N THR A 155 -27.57 10.48 3.33
CA THR A 155 -28.03 10.85 1.99
C THR A 155 -27.12 11.92 1.40
N GLN A 156 -27.10 12.08 0.08
CA GLN A 156 -26.32 13.15 -0.55
C GLN A 156 -26.75 14.53 -0.05
N ASP A 157 -28.03 14.77 0.21
CA ASP A 157 -28.52 16.05 0.73
C ASP A 157 -28.07 16.31 2.17
N GLU A 158 -28.02 15.27 3.01
CA GLU A 158 -27.48 15.36 4.37
C GLU A 158 -25.96 15.55 4.36
N ALA A 159 -25.24 14.82 3.51
CA ALA A 159 -23.79 14.95 3.37
C ALA A 159 -23.39 16.33 2.85
N ALA A 160 -24.13 16.88 1.87
CA ALA A 160 -23.90 18.24 1.36
C ALA A 160 -24.07 19.29 2.47
N ARG A 161 -25.18 19.22 3.23
CA ARG A 161 -25.40 20.11 4.38
C ARG A 161 -24.34 19.94 5.46
N HIS A 162 -23.98 18.71 5.78
CA HIS A 162 -22.98 18.40 6.82
C HIS A 162 -21.59 18.93 6.47
N LEU A 163 -21.19 18.83 5.20
CA LEU A 163 -19.88 19.29 4.71
C LEU A 163 -19.86 20.77 4.33
N GLY A 164 -21.00 21.47 4.41
CA GLY A 164 -21.12 22.88 4.02
C GLY A 164 -20.98 23.12 2.51
N TRP A 165 -21.37 22.14 1.68
CA TRP A 165 -21.24 22.21 0.22
C TRP A 165 -22.62 22.29 -0.46
N SER A 166 -22.65 22.84 -1.68
CA SER A 166 -23.82 22.65 -2.55
C SER A 166 -23.95 21.18 -2.94
N LEU A 167 -25.18 20.71 -3.16
CA LEU A 167 -25.43 19.33 -3.63
C LEU A 167 -24.69 19.04 -4.94
N SER A 168 -24.60 20.01 -5.85
CA SER A 168 -23.83 19.90 -7.10
C SER A 168 -22.33 19.70 -6.85
N THR A 169 -21.75 20.42 -5.88
CA THR A 169 -20.34 20.29 -5.49
C THR A 169 -20.07 18.95 -4.86
N LEU A 170 -20.96 18.48 -3.97
CA LEU A 170 -20.86 17.16 -3.37
C LEU A 170 -20.89 16.08 -4.45
N ARG A 171 -21.88 16.08 -5.35
CA ARG A 171 -21.99 15.07 -6.43
C ARG A 171 -20.72 15.01 -7.28
N ARG A 172 -20.21 16.17 -7.71
CA ARG A 172 -18.98 16.24 -8.50
C ARG A 172 -17.77 15.66 -7.74
N ARG A 173 -17.59 16.02 -6.47
CA ARG A 173 -16.48 15.52 -5.63
C ARG A 173 -16.63 14.04 -5.28
N LEU A 174 -17.86 13.57 -5.09
CA LEU A 174 -18.18 12.18 -4.82
C LEU A 174 -17.85 11.30 -6.03
N GLU A 175 -18.27 11.69 -7.24
CA GLU A 175 -17.92 10.97 -8.47
C GLU A 175 -16.42 10.96 -8.73
N HIS A 176 -15.75 12.11 -8.56
CA HIS A 176 -14.29 12.15 -8.70
C HIS A 176 -13.58 11.30 -7.64
N GLY A 177 -14.06 11.28 -6.39
CA GLY A 177 -13.52 10.42 -5.34
C GLY A 177 -13.69 8.93 -5.63
N LYS A 178 -14.86 8.51 -6.14
CA LYS A 178 -15.10 7.13 -6.58
C LYS A 178 -14.12 6.74 -7.68
N GLU A 179 -13.88 7.64 -8.62
CA GLU A 179 -12.96 7.42 -9.73
C GLU A 179 -11.52 7.24 -9.24
N LEU A 180 -11.02 8.17 -8.42
CA LEU A 180 -9.69 8.05 -7.80
C LEU A 180 -9.54 6.73 -7.01
N LEU A 181 -10.58 6.33 -6.27
CA LEU A 181 -10.58 5.08 -5.52
C LEU A 181 -10.55 3.86 -6.45
N ARG A 182 -11.35 3.86 -7.52
CA ARG A 182 -11.38 2.81 -8.55
C ARG A 182 -10.00 2.59 -9.16
N VAL A 183 -9.33 3.68 -9.55
CA VAL A 183 -7.99 3.66 -10.14
C VAL A 183 -6.97 3.06 -9.18
N ARG A 184 -6.95 3.56 -7.95
CA ARG A 184 -6.03 3.10 -6.89
C ARG A 184 -6.22 1.62 -6.55
N LEU A 185 -7.46 1.16 -6.47
CA LEU A 185 -7.76 -0.25 -6.22
C LEU A 185 -7.39 -1.14 -7.41
N THR A 186 -7.64 -0.67 -8.63
CA THR A 186 -7.25 -1.37 -9.86
C THR A 186 -5.72 -1.53 -9.95
N ARG A 187 -4.94 -0.48 -9.60
CA ARG A 187 -3.47 -0.56 -9.51
C ARG A 187 -3.00 -1.63 -8.53
N ARG A 188 -3.71 -1.82 -7.42
CA ARG A 188 -3.44 -2.89 -6.44
C ARG A 188 -3.96 -4.27 -6.82
N GLY A 189 -4.63 -4.39 -7.98
CA GLY A 189 -5.25 -5.62 -8.47
C GLY A 189 -6.55 -6.02 -7.78
N ALA A 190 -7.10 -5.14 -6.93
CA ALA A 190 -8.42 -5.27 -6.35
C ALA A 190 -9.49 -4.80 -7.36
N THR A 191 -10.13 -5.73 -8.06
CA THR A 191 -11.23 -5.42 -8.98
C THR A 191 -12.55 -5.44 -8.23
N LEU A 192 -13.14 -4.28 -7.97
CA LEU A 192 -14.54 -4.18 -7.56
C LEU A 192 -15.38 -4.02 -8.83
N ALA A 193 -16.32 -4.93 -9.10
CA ALA A 193 -17.39 -4.61 -10.05
C ALA A 193 -18.07 -3.31 -9.55
N GLY A 194 -18.54 -2.42 -10.42
CA GLY A 194 -19.06 -1.11 -10.01
C GLY A 194 -20.11 -1.15 -8.88
N GLY A 195 -20.91 -2.22 -8.78
CA GLY A 195 -21.85 -2.45 -7.67
C GLY A 195 -21.21 -2.91 -6.34
N LEU A 196 -20.01 -3.47 -6.40
CA LEU A 196 -19.23 -3.95 -5.25
C LEU A 196 -18.48 -2.80 -4.54
N LEU A 197 -18.18 -1.66 -5.16
CA LEU A 197 -17.70 -0.48 -4.44
C LEU A 197 -18.74 0.04 -3.44
N ALA A 198 -20.02 0.07 -3.84
CA ALA A 198 -21.10 0.39 -2.92
C ALA A 198 -21.30 -0.73 -1.87
N GLY A 199 -21.25 -2.01 -2.29
CA GLY A 199 -21.45 -3.17 -1.41
C GLY A 199 -20.29 -3.51 -0.44
N ALA A 200 -19.05 -3.14 -0.76
CA ALA A 200 -17.85 -3.40 0.05
C ALA A 200 -17.51 -2.27 1.02
N VAL A 201 -18.06 -1.07 0.81
CA VAL A 201 -18.04 0.02 1.81
C VAL A 201 -19.26 -0.09 2.76
N ALA A 202 -20.36 -0.67 2.27
CA ALA A 202 -21.60 -0.95 3.02
C ALA A 202 -21.53 -1.97 4.19
N PRO A 203 -20.49 -2.78 4.45
CA PRO A 203 -20.48 -3.61 5.67
C PRO A 203 -20.45 -2.76 6.95
N SER A 204 -20.00 -1.51 6.87
CA SER A 204 -20.18 -0.51 7.95
C SER A 204 -21.66 -0.31 8.28
N ALA A 205 -22.53 -0.37 7.26
CA ALA A 205 -23.95 -0.12 7.35
C ALA A 205 -24.77 -1.26 7.99
N ARG A 206 -24.21 -2.47 8.06
CA ARG A 206 -24.85 -3.64 8.69
C ARG A 206 -24.20 -4.06 10.01
N ALA A 207 -23.15 -3.36 10.46
CA ALA A 207 -22.48 -3.70 11.70
C ALA A 207 -23.40 -3.38 12.89
N ALA A 208 -24.00 -4.42 13.48
CA ALA A 208 -24.74 -4.28 14.72
C ALA A 208 -23.78 -3.83 15.81
N VAL A 209 -23.93 -2.58 16.28
CA VAL A 209 -23.21 -2.05 17.44
C VAL A 209 -23.79 -2.72 18.68
N PRO A 210 -23.00 -3.48 19.48
CA PRO A 210 -23.50 -4.02 20.73
C PRO A 210 -24.02 -2.89 21.63
N ALA A 211 -25.25 -3.02 22.17
CA ALA A 211 -25.89 -1.96 22.97
C ALA A 211 -25.01 -1.49 24.16
N ARG A 212 -24.17 -2.38 24.69
CA ARG A 212 -23.19 -2.09 25.74
C ARG A 212 -22.15 -1.03 25.33
N LEU A 213 -21.79 -0.94 24.05
CA LEU A 213 -20.82 0.05 23.56
C LEU A 213 -21.32 1.47 23.71
N LEU A 214 -22.60 1.72 23.45
CA LEU A 214 -23.19 3.05 23.60
C LEU A 214 -23.17 3.52 25.06
N THR A 215 -23.17 2.58 26.01
CA THR A 215 -23.09 2.87 27.45
C THR A 215 -21.68 2.79 28.03
N SER A 216 -20.72 2.12 27.37
CA SER A 216 -19.38 1.85 27.93
C SER A 216 -18.33 2.88 27.55
N VAL A 217 -18.64 3.84 26.67
CA VAL A 217 -17.70 4.91 26.27
C VAL A 217 -17.43 5.87 27.45
N THR A 218 -18.31 5.94 28.44
CA THR A 218 -18.13 6.78 29.64
C THR A 218 -17.10 6.22 30.62
N GLU A 219 -16.87 4.89 30.62
CA GLU A 219 -15.89 4.23 31.48
C GLU A 219 -14.97 3.30 30.64
N PRO A 220 -13.93 3.85 30.00
CA PRO A 220 -13.08 3.08 29.10
C PRO A 220 -12.28 1.99 29.82
N SER A 221 -12.16 0.81 29.19
CA SER A 221 -11.35 -0.30 29.69
C SER A 221 -9.87 0.07 29.82
N ALA A 222 -9.10 -0.66 30.64
CA ALA A 222 -7.65 -0.46 30.74
C ALA A 222 -6.95 -0.64 29.38
N ARG A 223 -7.45 -1.58 28.57
CA ARG A 223 -6.96 -1.82 27.21
C ARG A 223 -7.29 -0.66 26.28
N ALA A 224 -8.52 -0.12 26.34
CA ALA A 224 -8.92 1.06 25.60
C ALA A 224 -8.06 2.30 25.95
N LYS A 225 -7.76 2.51 27.25
CA LYS A 225 -6.87 3.60 27.71
C LYS A 225 -5.45 3.46 27.12
N SER A 226 -4.91 2.25 27.09
CA SER A 226 -3.61 1.95 26.49
C SER A 226 -3.59 2.23 24.97
N LEU A 227 -4.63 1.78 24.26
CA LEU A 227 -4.79 2.00 22.82
C LEU A 227 -4.92 3.49 22.49
N ALA A 228 -5.73 4.24 23.25
CA ALA A 228 -5.88 5.69 23.08
C ALA A 228 -4.55 6.41 23.28
N ALA A 229 -3.78 6.07 24.33
CA ALA A 229 -2.47 6.64 24.57
C ALA A 229 -1.48 6.33 23.43
N ALA A 230 -1.51 5.10 22.90
CA ALA A 230 -0.69 4.70 21.77
C ALA A 230 -1.06 5.45 20.48
N ALA A 231 -2.36 5.65 20.22
CA ALA A 231 -2.85 6.40 19.07
C ALA A 231 -2.43 7.89 19.13
N VAL A 232 -2.55 8.53 20.31
CA VAL A 232 -2.11 9.92 20.51
C VAL A 232 -0.59 10.06 20.31
N ARG A 233 0.23 9.15 20.87
CA ARG A 233 1.68 9.16 20.65
C ARG A 233 2.04 9.02 19.17
N ALA A 234 1.32 8.18 18.42
CA ALA A 234 1.51 8.03 16.98
C ALA A 234 1.13 9.28 16.16
N THR A 235 0.36 10.23 16.71
CA THR A 235 0.09 11.54 16.09
C THR A 235 1.16 12.60 16.40
N LEU A 236 1.83 12.50 17.56
CA LEU A 236 2.90 13.41 17.99
C LEU A 236 4.29 12.99 17.45
N GLY A 237 4.54 11.69 17.32
CA GLY A 237 5.81 11.16 16.79
C GLY A 237 6.10 11.53 15.33
N ALA A 238 5.06 11.90 14.55
CA ALA A 238 5.23 12.40 13.19
C ALA A 238 5.67 13.88 13.13
N LYS A 239 5.58 14.63 14.24
CA LYS A 239 6.00 16.05 14.31
C LYS A 239 7.20 16.31 15.22
N LEU A 240 7.51 15.45 16.19
CA LEU A 240 8.57 15.67 17.19
C LEU A 240 9.91 14.97 16.91
N ALA A 241 9.99 14.06 15.93
CA ALA A 241 11.29 13.47 15.53
C ALA A 241 12.26 14.48 14.89
N VAL A 242 11.77 15.69 14.57
CA VAL A 242 12.56 16.78 13.96
C VAL A 242 13.38 17.58 14.99
N ALA A 243 13.08 17.49 16.30
CA ALA A 243 13.62 18.47 17.27
C ALA A 243 14.75 17.97 18.20
N THR A 244 15.09 16.68 18.26
CA THR A 244 16.08 16.17 19.26
C THR A 244 17.39 15.64 18.68
N VAL A 245 17.53 15.45 17.36
CA VAL A 245 18.81 15.01 16.75
C VAL A 245 19.70 16.20 16.36
N ALA A 246 19.14 17.41 16.22
CA ALA A 246 19.89 18.61 15.84
C ALA A 246 20.84 19.15 16.93
N LEU A 247 20.80 18.64 18.18
CA LEU A 247 21.61 19.17 19.29
C LEU A 247 22.86 18.35 19.65
N LEU A 248 23.09 17.17 19.04
CA LEU A 248 24.24 16.31 19.38
C LEU A 248 25.31 16.22 18.28
N ALA A 249 25.14 16.91 17.15
CA ALA A 249 26.10 16.89 16.03
C ALA A 249 26.97 18.16 15.92
N VAL A 250 27.06 19.00 16.97
CA VAL A 250 27.90 20.22 16.98
C VAL A 250 29.21 20.04 17.78
N ALA A 251 29.46 18.91 18.44
CA ALA A 251 30.70 18.67 19.17
C ALA A 251 31.50 17.51 18.57
N GLY A 252 32.29 17.79 17.54
CA GLY A 252 33.24 16.81 16.99
C GLY A 252 33.84 17.19 15.64
N VAL A 253 34.38 18.40 15.51
CA VAL A 253 35.23 18.77 14.36
C VAL A 253 36.71 18.56 14.75
N GLY A 254 37.45 17.91 13.85
CA GLY A 254 38.91 17.98 13.73
C GLY A 254 39.58 16.60 13.71
N ILE A 255 40.50 16.22 12.82
CA ILE A 255 41.33 16.90 11.81
C ILE A 255 41.78 15.79 10.82
N GLY A 256 41.98 16.12 9.54
CA GLY A 256 42.80 15.29 8.65
C GLY A 256 42.55 15.45 7.16
N LEU A 257 42.93 16.60 6.59
CA LEU A 257 43.05 16.79 5.14
C LEU A 257 44.33 16.12 4.64
N THR A 258 44.22 15.19 3.68
CA THR A 258 45.22 15.04 2.62
C THR A 258 44.55 14.67 1.31
N ASN A 259 44.76 15.51 0.30
CA ASN A 259 44.39 15.30 -1.09
C ASN A 259 45.09 14.06 -1.66
N SER A 260 44.34 13.20 -2.35
CA SER A 260 44.88 12.33 -3.38
C SER A 260 43.77 12.08 -4.40
N GLU A 261 43.99 12.57 -5.62
CA GLU A 261 43.18 12.23 -6.78
C GLU A 261 43.23 10.71 -7.01
N PRO A 262 42.10 10.06 -7.37
CA PRO A 262 42.14 8.71 -7.89
C PRO A 262 42.58 8.74 -9.37
N PRO A 263 43.50 7.86 -9.80
CA PRO A 263 43.85 7.78 -11.21
C PRO A 263 42.73 7.11 -12.01
N VAL A 264 42.52 7.67 -13.20
CA VAL A 264 41.74 7.09 -14.29
C VAL A 264 42.53 5.93 -14.87
N ASP A 265 41.94 4.73 -14.90
CA ASP A 265 42.40 3.66 -15.80
C ASP A 265 41.24 3.13 -16.65
N ALA A 266 41.50 3.14 -17.95
CA ALA A 266 40.66 2.62 -19.03
C ALA A 266 40.84 1.08 -19.15
N PRO A 267 40.04 0.38 -19.99
CA PRO A 267 39.57 -0.97 -19.74
C PRO A 267 40.61 -2.07 -19.98
N ALA A 268 40.63 -3.06 -19.08
CA ALA A 268 41.38 -4.29 -19.26
C ALA A 268 40.74 -5.18 -20.33
N GLN A 269 41.55 -5.48 -21.35
CA GLN A 269 41.29 -6.44 -22.42
C GLN A 269 41.24 -7.88 -21.87
N ALA A 270 40.33 -8.68 -22.44
CA ALA A 270 40.21 -10.11 -22.16
C ALA A 270 41.43 -10.89 -22.69
N PRO A 271 41.91 -11.95 -22.01
CA PRO A 271 42.96 -12.80 -22.56
C PRO A 271 42.41 -13.76 -23.61
N HIS A 272 43.00 -13.69 -24.80
CA HIS A 272 42.94 -14.73 -25.82
C HIS A 272 43.54 -16.04 -25.31
N ALA A 273 42.74 -17.10 -25.24
CA ALA A 273 43.21 -18.48 -25.18
C ALA A 273 43.19 -19.11 -26.58
N ARG A 274 44.25 -19.86 -26.85
CA ARG A 274 44.70 -20.34 -28.17
C ARG A 274 43.75 -21.38 -28.77
N HIS A 275 43.60 -21.30 -30.09
CA HIS A 275 43.03 -22.35 -30.94
C HIS A 275 43.92 -23.60 -30.91
N THR A 276 43.35 -24.73 -30.51
CA THR A 276 43.75 -26.06 -30.99
C THR A 276 42.52 -26.68 -31.63
N GLY A 277 42.62 -27.00 -32.92
CA GLY A 277 41.52 -27.55 -33.70
C GLY A 277 41.15 -28.95 -33.24
N GLU A 278 39.87 -29.13 -32.93
CA GLU A 278 39.24 -30.43 -32.76
C GLU A 278 38.04 -30.51 -33.69
N ALA A 279 37.95 -31.61 -34.43
CA ALA A 279 37.02 -31.83 -35.52
C ALA A 279 35.56 -31.78 -35.06
N ALA A 280 34.70 -31.20 -35.90
CA ALA A 280 33.27 -31.08 -35.65
C ALA A 280 32.61 -32.45 -35.41
N PRO A 281 31.89 -32.66 -34.29
CA PRO A 281 31.02 -33.81 -34.17
C PRO A 281 29.75 -33.58 -35.02
N ALA A 282 29.26 -34.64 -35.64
CA ALA A 282 28.00 -34.71 -36.38
C ALA A 282 26.83 -34.09 -35.56
N PRO A 283 25.77 -33.56 -36.21
CA PRO A 283 24.67 -32.92 -35.51
C PRO A 283 24.03 -33.90 -34.53
N ARG A 284 24.27 -33.68 -33.24
CA ARG A 284 23.49 -34.32 -32.17
C ARG A 284 22.05 -33.85 -32.34
N ALA A 285 21.11 -34.80 -32.34
CA ALA A 285 19.69 -34.50 -32.21
C ALA A 285 19.53 -33.53 -31.03
N VAL A 286 18.86 -32.40 -31.27
CA VAL A 286 18.60 -31.38 -30.24
C VAL A 286 17.85 -32.08 -29.10
N GLU A 287 18.53 -32.39 -28.01
CA GLU A 287 17.88 -32.71 -26.75
C GLU A 287 17.05 -31.50 -26.38
N ARG A 288 15.74 -31.65 -26.51
CA ARG A 288 14.76 -30.61 -26.18
C ARG A 288 14.88 -30.32 -24.68
N SER A 289 15.57 -29.24 -24.32
CA SER A 289 15.61 -28.76 -22.95
C SER A 289 14.17 -28.42 -22.50
N PRO A 290 13.69 -28.95 -21.37
CA PRO A 290 12.39 -28.56 -20.83
C PRO A 290 12.38 -27.12 -20.28
N TRP A 291 13.51 -26.41 -20.37
CA TRP A 291 13.71 -25.07 -19.85
C TRP A 291 14.07 -24.10 -20.98
N VAL A 292 13.39 -22.96 -20.98
CA VAL A 292 13.35 -22.02 -22.10
C VAL A 292 13.58 -20.62 -21.56
N THR A 293 14.37 -19.81 -22.27
CA THR A 293 14.45 -18.38 -21.93
C THR A 293 13.27 -17.66 -22.59
N VAL A 294 12.44 -16.98 -21.82
CA VAL A 294 11.36 -16.15 -22.35
C VAL A 294 11.82 -14.70 -22.38
N THR A 295 11.72 -14.06 -23.54
CA THR A 295 12.06 -12.64 -23.75
C THR A 295 10.90 -11.88 -24.34
N GLY A 296 10.98 -10.56 -24.30
CA GLY A 296 10.08 -9.67 -25.00
C GLY A 296 10.32 -8.23 -24.59
N ARG A 297 9.43 -7.34 -25.05
CA ARG A 297 9.46 -5.91 -24.74
C ARG A 297 8.06 -5.43 -24.40
N VAL A 298 7.88 -4.82 -23.24
CA VAL A 298 6.62 -4.11 -22.93
C VAL A 298 6.72 -2.71 -23.55
N VAL A 299 5.74 -2.33 -24.34
CA VAL A 299 5.75 -1.05 -25.07
C VAL A 299 4.54 -0.19 -24.71
N PHE A 300 4.76 1.12 -24.67
CA PHE A 300 3.73 2.12 -24.44
C PHE A 300 2.81 2.24 -25.68
N PRO A 301 1.48 2.36 -25.53
CA PRO A 301 0.54 2.31 -26.64
C PRO A 301 0.84 3.34 -27.73
N GLN A 302 0.81 2.94 -29.00
CA GLN A 302 1.22 3.78 -30.15
C GLN A 302 0.28 4.96 -30.37
N GLU A 303 -0.99 4.75 -30.09
CA GLU A 303 -2.08 5.71 -30.20
C GLU A 303 -2.05 6.82 -29.14
N ARG A 304 -1.05 6.80 -28.23
CA ARG A 304 -0.89 7.78 -27.15
C ARG A 304 0.40 8.56 -27.29
N ASP A 305 0.36 9.84 -26.96
CA ASP A 305 1.57 10.63 -26.82
C ASP A 305 2.40 10.14 -25.64
N VAL A 306 3.72 10.10 -25.83
CA VAL A 306 4.65 9.74 -24.75
C VAL A 306 4.55 10.83 -23.68
N PRO A 307 4.21 10.48 -22.42
CA PRO A 307 4.05 11.48 -21.37
C PRO A 307 5.38 12.19 -21.10
N SER A 308 5.33 13.52 -21.03
CA SER A 308 6.47 14.30 -20.55
C SER A 308 6.74 14.00 -19.07
N PRO A 309 8.01 14.06 -18.62
CA PRO A 309 8.34 13.93 -17.21
C PRO A 309 7.52 14.90 -16.36
N GLN A 310 6.86 14.38 -15.33
CA GLN A 310 6.10 15.20 -14.38
C GLN A 310 7.00 15.62 -13.23
N PHE A 311 7.15 16.94 -13.07
CA PHE A 311 7.90 17.56 -11.99
C PHE A 311 6.99 17.96 -10.85
N VAL A 312 7.49 17.87 -9.63
CA VAL A 312 6.79 18.30 -8.44
C VAL A 312 6.82 19.83 -8.38
N ALA A 313 5.67 20.45 -8.14
CA ALA A 313 5.59 21.90 -8.00
C ALA A 313 6.50 22.36 -6.86
N ALA A 314 7.21 23.46 -7.05
CA ALA A 314 8.29 23.83 -6.17
C ALA A 314 7.78 24.15 -4.74
N GLU A 315 6.57 24.69 -4.62
CA GLU A 315 5.85 24.92 -3.36
C GLU A 315 5.47 23.64 -2.60
N ASP A 316 5.31 22.51 -3.31
CA ASP A 316 4.95 21.22 -2.71
C ASP A 316 6.18 20.41 -2.29
N VAL A 317 7.37 20.84 -2.72
CA VAL A 317 8.64 20.23 -2.29
C VAL A 317 8.99 20.77 -0.90
N LYS A 318 8.95 19.90 0.12
CA LYS A 318 9.22 20.29 1.51
C LYS A 318 10.68 20.71 1.76
N ASP A 319 11.62 20.01 1.12
CA ASP A 319 13.08 20.20 1.28
C ASP A 319 13.70 20.72 -0.03
N ARG A 320 13.22 21.88 -0.50
CA ARG A 320 13.51 22.45 -1.84
C ARG A 320 14.98 22.65 -2.13
N GLU A 321 15.77 22.98 -1.11
CA GLU A 321 17.20 23.23 -1.25
C GLU A 321 17.97 21.98 -1.70
N PHE A 322 17.45 20.78 -1.42
CA PHE A 322 18.04 19.52 -1.83
C PHE A 322 17.31 18.87 -3.02
N PHE A 323 16.00 19.11 -3.16
CA PHE A 323 15.13 18.41 -4.12
C PHE A 323 14.46 19.33 -5.14
N ALA A 324 15.07 20.47 -5.46
CA ALA A 324 14.63 21.30 -6.57
C ALA A 324 14.62 20.49 -7.88
N GLY A 325 13.49 20.50 -8.60
CA GLY A 325 13.33 19.74 -9.84
C GLY A 325 13.03 18.26 -9.65
N ALA A 326 12.63 17.82 -8.45
CA ALA A 326 12.17 16.46 -8.23
C ALA A 326 11.03 16.08 -9.19
N SER A 327 11.03 14.83 -9.63
CA SER A 327 10.01 14.26 -10.51
C SER A 327 9.24 13.15 -9.80
N THR A 328 8.00 12.89 -10.23
CA THR A 328 7.22 11.76 -9.71
C THR A 328 7.73 10.43 -10.25
N GLY A 329 8.33 10.45 -11.45
CA GLY A 329 8.96 9.29 -12.08
C GLY A 329 8.00 8.17 -12.47
N ASP A 330 6.69 8.41 -12.42
CA ASP A 330 5.62 7.39 -12.50
C ASP A 330 5.55 6.63 -13.83
N VAL A 331 5.98 7.27 -14.92
CA VAL A 331 5.93 6.68 -16.26
C VAL A 331 7.23 7.00 -16.99
N ARG A 332 8.00 5.97 -17.33
CA ARG A 332 9.25 6.09 -18.07
C ARG A 332 9.14 5.30 -19.36
N VAL A 333 9.14 6.03 -20.47
CA VAL A 333 9.04 5.47 -21.81
C VAL A 333 10.30 5.86 -22.58
N ASP A 334 11.00 4.87 -23.11
CA ASP A 334 12.12 5.11 -24.02
C ASP A 334 11.59 5.70 -25.34
N PRO A 335 12.06 6.88 -25.78
CA PRO A 335 11.48 7.56 -26.93
C PRO A 335 11.77 6.85 -28.26
N ALA A 336 12.85 6.06 -28.36
CA ALA A 336 13.24 5.38 -29.58
C ALA A 336 12.44 4.09 -29.80
N THR A 337 12.27 3.31 -28.74
CA THR A 337 11.66 1.96 -28.77
C THR A 337 10.22 1.97 -28.29
N ARG A 338 9.75 3.08 -27.71
CA ARG A 338 8.53 3.19 -26.91
C ARG A 338 8.48 2.17 -25.77
N GLY A 339 9.63 1.68 -25.36
CA GLY A 339 9.79 0.72 -24.29
C GLY A 339 9.31 1.27 -22.96
N LEU A 340 8.45 0.52 -22.27
CA LEU A 340 7.94 0.90 -20.96
C LEU A 340 8.80 0.28 -19.86
N ALA A 341 9.55 1.12 -19.15
CA ALA A 341 10.36 0.69 -18.01
C ALA A 341 9.49 0.37 -16.79
N ASN A 342 10.05 -0.37 -15.82
CA ASN A 342 9.42 -0.66 -14.53
C ASN A 342 8.09 -1.44 -14.60
N ALA A 343 7.77 -2.07 -15.73
CA ALA A 343 6.66 -3.02 -15.81
C ALA A 343 7.12 -4.37 -15.27
N VAL A 344 6.25 -5.04 -14.51
CA VAL A 344 6.51 -6.39 -13.99
C VAL A 344 5.86 -7.41 -14.91
N VAL A 345 6.64 -8.39 -15.35
CA VAL A 345 6.21 -9.49 -16.22
C VAL A 345 6.43 -10.79 -15.49
N TRP A 346 5.44 -11.68 -15.42
CA TRP A 346 5.60 -12.98 -14.77
C TRP A 346 4.73 -14.06 -15.38
N LEU A 347 5.12 -15.31 -15.14
CA LEU A 347 4.37 -16.50 -15.52
C LEU A 347 3.46 -16.96 -14.38
N ARG A 348 2.29 -17.47 -14.72
CA ARG A 348 1.36 -18.13 -13.80
C ARG A 348 0.86 -19.44 -14.41
N PRO A 349 0.37 -20.40 -13.60
CA PRO A 349 -0.27 -21.61 -14.11
C PRO A 349 -1.37 -21.28 -15.13
N ASP A 350 -1.56 -22.14 -16.13
CA ASP A 350 -2.68 -22.04 -17.07
C ASP A 350 -4.00 -22.41 -16.39
N SER A 351 -4.51 -21.48 -15.60
CA SER A 351 -5.71 -21.63 -14.78
C SER A 351 -6.45 -20.30 -14.70
N ASP A 352 -7.78 -20.37 -14.69
CA ASP A 352 -8.63 -19.21 -14.45
C ASP A 352 -8.75 -18.89 -12.95
N ASP A 353 -8.17 -19.72 -12.07
CA ASP A 353 -8.03 -19.42 -10.65
C ASP A 353 -6.90 -18.39 -10.40
N PRO A 354 -7.22 -17.17 -9.92
CA PRO A 354 -6.21 -16.17 -9.59
C PRO A 354 -5.32 -16.56 -8.41
N LYS A 355 -5.61 -17.67 -7.71
CA LYS A 355 -4.85 -18.21 -6.57
C LYS A 355 -4.09 -19.49 -6.89
N ALA A 356 -4.14 -19.97 -8.15
CA ALA A 356 -3.39 -21.15 -8.56
C ALA A 356 -1.90 -20.97 -8.23
N ALA A 357 -1.40 -21.83 -7.33
CA ALA A 357 -0.01 -21.82 -6.90
C ALA A 357 0.90 -22.34 -8.02
N PHE A 358 2.12 -21.82 -8.09
CA PHE A 358 3.08 -22.31 -9.06
C PHE A 358 3.53 -23.74 -8.70
N PRO A 359 3.50 -24.73 -9.64
CA PRO A 359 3.90 -26.09 -9.31
C PRO A 359 5.39 -26.15 -8.95
N ARG A 360 5.71 -26.60 -7.73
CA ARG A 360 7.09 -26.60 -7.19
C ARG A 360 8.03 -27.51 -7.96
N ASP A 361 7.53 -28.62 -8.48
CA ASP A 361 8.25 -29.57 -9.35
C ASP A 361 8.60 -28.98 -10.73
N ARG A 362 8.01 -27.83 -11.06
CA ARG A 362 8.23 -27.09 -12.31
C ARG A 362 9.14 -25.89 -12.14
N VAL A 363 9.83 -25.77 -11.00
CA VAL A 363 10.87 -24.77 -10.75
C VAL A 363 12.23 -25.37 -11.10
N HIS A 364 13.00 -24.66 -11.92
CA HIS A 364 14.33 -25.08 -12.34
C HIS A 364 15.25 -25.25 -11.12
N PRO A 365 16.00 -26.36 -10.98
CA PRO A 365 16.84 -26.63 -9.80
C PRO A 365 17.83 -25.51 -9.45
N ALA A 366 18.48 -24.91 -10.45
CA ALA A 366 19.40 -23.77 -10.25
C ALA A 366 18.70 -22.45 -9.83
N LEU A 367 17.37 -22.42 -9.74
CA LEU A 367 16.59 -21.28 -9.25
C LEU A 367 15.93 -21.57 -7.89
N VAL A 368 16.26 -22.71 -7.27
CA VAL A 368 15.77 -23.11 -5.94
C VAL A 368 16.62 -22.51 -4.80
N ASP A 369 17.66 -21.75 -5.13
CA ASP A 369 18.56 -21.14 -4.14
C ASP A 369 17.82 -20.28 -3.11
N GLY A 370 18.42 -20.23 -1.91
CA GLY A 370 17.92 -19.59 -0.71
C GLY A 370 17.57 -18.10 -0.85
N PRO A 371 17.13 -17.46 0.25
CA PRO A 371 16.56 -16.12 0.20
C PRO A 371 17.56 -15.12 -0.38
N GLY A 372 17.13 -14.37 -1.38
CA GLY A 372 17.89 -13.29 -2.01
C GLY A 372 17.94 -12.04 -1.14
N GLU A 373 19.00 -11.27 -1.30
CA GLU A 373 19.18 -9.96 -0.66
C GLU A 373 19.07 -8.86 -1.72
N HIS A 374 18.14 -7.94 -1.51
CA HIS A 374 17.88 -6.83 -2.43
C HIS A 374 18.11 -5.49 -1.75
N ARG A 375 18.42 -4.46 -2.53
CA ARG A 375 18.63 -3.10 -2.00
C ARG A 375 17.72 -2.11 -2.69
N VAL A 376 17.16 -1.21 -1.90
CA VAL A 376 16.37 -0.06 -2.36
C VAL A 376 16.91 1.19 -1.69
N VAL A 377 17.21 2.24 -2.46
CA VAL A 377 17.73 3.50 -1.93
C VAL A 377 16.72 4.62 -2.14
N ALA A 378 16.55 5.46 -1.14
CA ALA A 378 15.78 6.69 -1.27
C ALA A 378 16.52 7.70 -2.15
N SER A 379 15.77 8.42 -2.97
CA SER A 379 16.25 9.52 -3.82
C SER A 379 15.18 10.61 -3.93
N ALA A 380 15.56 11.77 -4.47
CA ALA A 380 14.65 12.88 -4.73
C ALA A 380 13.45 12.48 -5.61
N ASP A 381 13.65 11.54 -6.54
CA ASP A 381 12.66 11.10 -7.52
C ASP A 381 11.89 9.83 -7.11
N GLY A 382 12.17 9.28 -5.92
CA GLY A 382 11.55 8.04 -5.47
C GLY A 382 12.52 7.03 -4.86
N PHE A 383 12.00 5.85 -4.57
CA PHE A 383 12.81 4.69 -4.18
C PHE A 383 13.43 4.04 -5.41
N LEU A 384 14.70 3.64 -5.36
CA LEU A 384 15.44 3.05 -6.49
C LEU A 384 15.99 1.65 -6.11
N PRO A 385 15.69 0.59 -6.87
CA PRO A 385 14.79 0.57 -8.02
C PRO A 385 13.35 0.92 -7.64
N ARG A 386 12.63 1.57 -8.56
CA ARG A 386 11.25 2.04 -8.36
C ARG A 386 10.26 0.89 -8.19
N VAL A 387 10.46 -0.15 -8.99
CA VAL A 387 9.69 -1.38 -8.95
C VAL A 387 10.67 -2.53 -8.74
N LEU A 388 10.41 -3.33 -7.72
CA LEU A 388 11.22 -4.49 -7.36
C LEU A 388 10.34 -5.74 -7.43
N ALA A 389 10.83 -6.78 -8.09
CA ALA A 389 10.25 -8.13 -8.07
C ALA A 389 11.19 -9.04 -7.28
N VAL A 390 10.70 -9.65 -6.20
CA VAL A 390 11.47 -10.55 -5.33
C VAL A 390 10.70 -11.86 -5.11
N ARG A 391 11.37 -12.85 -4.52
CA ARG A 391 10.76 -14.12 -4.13
C ARG A 391 10.37 -14.12 -2.66
N ALA A 392 9.41 -14.94 -2.30
CA ALA A 392 9.10 -15.22 -0.92
C ALA A 392 10.35 -15.78 -0.21
N GLY A 393 10.61 -15.28 1.00
CA GLY A 393 11.83 -15.53 1.76
C GLY A 393 12.90 -14.45 1.57
N ASP A 394 12.91 -13.74 0.44
CA ASP A 394 13.90 -12.69 0.18
C ASP A 394 13.81 -11.54 1.20
N ARG A 395 14.91 -10.83 1.38
CA ARG A 395 15.02 -9.63 2.22
C ARG A 395 15.31 -8.42 1.36
N VAL A 396 14.73 -7.28 1.76
CA VAL A 396 14.97 -5.99 1.09
C VAL A 396 15.57 -5.04 2.11
N THR A 397 16.74 -4.49 1.80
CA THR A 397 17.41 -3.46 2.58
C THR A 397 17.12 -2.09 1.98
N PHE A 398 16.35 -1.30 2.71
CA PHE A 398 16.10 0.10 2.37
C PHE A 398 17.22 0.97 2.96
N GLY A 399 17.79 1.86 2.16
CA GLY A 399 18.83 2.80 2.58
C GLY A 399 18.48 4.23 2.24
N ASN A 400 18.94 5.17 3.05
CA ASN A 400 18.88 6.59 2.74
C ASN A 400 20.30 7.16 2.67
N PHE A 401 20.71 7.62 1.50
CA PHE A 401 22.00 8.29 1.29
C PHE A 401 21.84 9.76 0.88
N THR A 402 20.62 10.30 1.00
CA THR A 402 20.33 11.70 0.71
C THR A 402 20.64 12.59 1.94
N PRO A 403 20.81 13.91 1.76
CA PRO A 403 21.07 14.84 2.87
C PRO A 403 19.92 15.02 3.87
N VAL A 404 18.71 14.53 3.55
CA VAL A 404 17.52 14.67 4.41
C VAL A 404 16.93 13.31 4.79
N PRO A 405 16.22 13.20 5.93
CA PRO A 405 15.59 11.95 6.33
C PRO A 405 14.44 11.52 5.39
N PHE A 406 14.34 10.22 5.16
CA PHE A 406 13.21 9.61 4.46
C PHE A 406 12.45 8.69 5.40
N ASN A 407 11.13 8.71 5.33
CA ASN A 407 10.35 7.71 6.03
C ASN A 407 10.04 6.54 5.09
N VAL A 408 10.55 5.35 5.37
CA VAL A 408 10.19 4.13 4.62
C VAL A 408 8.93 3.52 5.24
N ASN A 409 7.78 3.88 4.66
CA ASN A 409 6.49 3.28 4.99
C ASN A 409 6.19 2.15 4.00
N TYR A 410 6.61 0.94 4.35
CA TYR A 410 6.32 -0.25 3.55
C TYR A 410 5.02 -0.90 4.00
N HIS A 411 4.07 -0.96 3.09
CA HIS A 411 2.84 -1.74 3.20
C HIS A 411 2.98 -2.99 2.34
N ALA A 412 3.14 -4.14 2.99
CA ALA A 412 3.21 -5.41 2.30
C ALA A 412 1.89 -5.71 1.55
N GLY A 413 2.02 -6.28 0.36
CA GLY A 413 0.87 -6.87 -0.33
C GLY A 413 0.28 -7.98 0.53
N ALA A 414 -1.04 -8.14 0.51
CA ALA A 414 -1.71 -9.13 1.36
C ALA A 414 -1.08 -10.52 1.16
N PRO A 415 -0.51 -11.14 2.20
CA PRO A 415 0.22 -12.38 2.04
C PRO A 415 -0.75 -13.52 1.69
N LEU A 416 -0.27 -14.54 0.97
CA LEU A 416 -1.08 -15.73 0.69
C LEU A 416 -1.45 -16.46 2.00
N ASP A 417 -0.49 -16.51 2.93
CA ASP A 417 -0.60 -17.10 4.26
C ASP A 417 -0.01 -16.15 5.32
N GLY A 418 -0.68 -15.98 6.48
CA GLY A 418 -0.19 -15.12 7.59
C GLY A 418 -0.87 -13.74 7.70
N ASP A 419 -0.43 -12.89 8.64
CA ASP A 419 -0.98 -11.53 8.79
C ASP A 419 -0.23 -10.50 7.91
N PRO A 420 -0.94 -9.71 7.07
CA PRO A 420 -0.33 -8.67 6.24
C PRO A 420 0.48 -7.59 6.97
N THR A 421 0.33 -7.43 8.29
CA THR A 421 1.11 -6.41 9.00
C THR A 421 2.44 -6.90 9.52
N ASP A 422 2.68 -8.20 9.57
CA ASP A 422 3.95 -8.74 10.06
C ASP A 422 5.14 -8.36 9.16
N ALA A 423 4.89 -8.15 7.86
CA ALA A 423 5.87 -7.67 6.90
C ALA A 423 5.81 -6.15 6.65
N SER A 424 4.75 -5.47 7.11
CA SER A 424 4.60 -4.02 6.93
C SER A 424 5.32 -3.26 8.05
N PHE A 425 6.01 -2.18 7.72
CA PHE A 425 6.71 -1.35 8.70
C PHE A 425 6.71 0.12 8.29
N ASN A 426 7.00 0.98 9.27
CA ASN A 426 7.10 2.41 9.05
C ASN A 426 8.28 2.94 9.86
N VAL A 427 9.39 3.24 9.19
CA VAL A 427 10.65 3.62 9.83
C VAL A 427 11.20 4.90 9.23
N LEU A 428 11.65 5.82 10.09
CA LEU A 428 12.42 6.98 9.65
C LEU A 428 13.87 6.56 9.45
N LEU A 429 14.43 6.84 8.28
CA LEU A 429 15.84 6.62 7.93
C LEU A 429 16.55 7.98 7.82
N PRO A 430 17.37 8.35 8.82
CA PRO A 430 18.34 9.44 8.68
C PRO A 430 19.36 9.17 7.56
N THR A 431 20.13 10.18 7.18
CA THR A 431 21.24 10.05 6.23
C THR A 431 22.22 8.96 6.68
N GLY A 432 22.56 8.05 5.77
CA GLY A 432 23.43 6.90 5.99
C GLY A 432 22.75 5.70 6.65
N ALA A 433 21.51 5.82 7.13
CA ALA A 433 20.81 4.73 7.80
C ALA A 433 20.20 3.72 6.82
N THR A 434 20.07 2.48 7.29
CA THR A 434 19.42 1.39 6.56
C THR A 434 18.40 0.64 7.43
N HIS A 435 17.47 -0.03 6.78
CA HIS A 435 16.53 -0.96 7.42
C HIS A 435 16.29 -2.16 6.51
N THR A 436 16.56 -3.35 7.03
CA THR A 436 16.34 -4.61 6.31
C THR A 436 15.04 -5.25 6.77
N THR A 437 14.23 -5.68 5.81
CA THR A 437 12.99 -6.41 6.11
C THR A 437 13.29 -7.74 6.81
N ARG A 438 12.27 -8.26 7.50
CA ARG A 438 12.19 -9.72 7.70
C ARG A 438 12.04 -10.42 6.33
N PRO A 439 12.27 -11.74 6.26
CA PRO A 439 11.95 -12.52 5.06
C PRO A 439 10.52 -12.21 4.60
N LEU A 440 10.36 -11.83 3.34
CA LEU A 440 9.08 -11.39 2.81
C LEU A 440 8.17 -12.59 2.54
N PRO A 441 6.89 -12.58 2.96
CA PRO A 441 5.94 -13.62 2.60
C PRO A 441 5.49 -13.46 1.15
N THR A 442 5.07 -14.55 0.49
CA THR A 442 4.40 -14.44 -0.81
C THR A 442 3.21 -13.51 -0.72
N ALA A 443 3.09 -12.56 -1.65
CA ALA A 443 2.05 -11.56 -1.65
C ALA A 443 1.08 -11.74 -2.82
N ARG A 444 -0.22 -11.59 -2.56
CA ARG A 444 -1.28 -11.60 -3.58
C ARG A 444 -1.29 -10.36 -4.47
N TRP A 445 -0.80 -9.26 -3.93
CA TRP A 445 -0.85 -7.93 -4.52
C TRP A 445 0.51 -7.27 -4.44
N CYS A 446 0.73 -6.23 -5.24
CA CYS A 446 1.87 -5.36 -5.10
C CYS A 446 1.91 -4.73 -3.69
N GLY A 447 3.03 -4.89 -2.98
CA GLY A 447 3.34 -4.06 -1.82
C GLY A 447 3.73 -2.65 -2.25
N SER A 448 3.45 -1.65 -1.42
CA SER A 448 3.79 -0.25 -1.70
C SER A 448 4.78 0.28 -0.67
N VAL A 449 5.82 0.96 -1.12
CA VAL A 449 6.73 1.75 -0.28
C VAL A 449 6.43 3.22 -0.53
N ARG A 450 6.25 4.01 0.52
CA ARG A 450 5.97 5.45 0.41
C ARG A 450 6.78 6.22 1.42
N ASP A 451 7.15 7.44 1.05
CA ASP A 451 7.59 8.44 2.01
C ASP A 451 6.41 9.27 2.52
N ASN A 452 6.32 9.38 3.83
CA ASN A 452 5.32 10.22 4.50
C ASN A 452 5.80 11.68 4.61
N ILE A 453 7.09 11.96 4.36
CA ILE A 453 7.68 13.29 4.39
C ILE A 453 7.62 13.94 3.00
N HIS A 454 7.98 13.19 1.96
CA HIS A 454 7.95 13.59 0.55
C HIS A 454 6.86 12.80 -0.20
N PRO A 455 5.61 13.30 -0.30
CA PRO A 455 4.48 12.49 -0.77
C PRO A 455 4.59 11.96 -2.20
N TRP A 456 5.45 12.54 -3.03
CA TRP A 456 5.72 12.06 -4.39
C TRP A 456 6.67 10.85 -4.42
N VAL A 457 7.44 10.62 -3.36
CA VAL A 457 8.42 9.53 -3.29
C VAL A 457 7.71 8.23 -2.91
N HIS A 458 7.66 7.33 -3.88
CA HIS A 458 7.08 6.00 -3.70
C HIS A 458 7.81 4.94 -4.51
N GLY A 459 7.40 3.68 -4.31
CA GLY A 459 7.89 2.51 -5.01
C GLY A 459 7.01 1.29 -4.75
N SER A 460 7.31 0.22 -5.49
CA SER A 460 6.47 -0.97 -5.60
C SER A 460 7.31 -2.22 -5.39
N VAL A 461 6.83 -3.17 -4.57
CA VAL A 461 7.50 -4.45 -4.33
C VAL A 461 6.53 -5.60 -4.58
N TRP A 462 6.81 -6.41 -5.59
CA TRP A 462 6.12 -7.67 -5.86
C TRP A 462 6.88 -8.82 -5.22
N VAL A 463 6.15 -9.72 -4.54
CA VAL A 463 6.74 -10.90 -3.88
C VAL A 463 6.09 -12.17 -4.41
N PHE A 464 6.82 -12.94 -5.22
CA PHE A 464 6.35 -14.15 -5.89
C PHE A 464 6.75 -15.42 -5.13
N ASP A 465 5.95 -16.48 -5.22
CA ASP A 465 6.29 -17.82 -4.73
C ASP A 465 7.17 -18.63 -5.70
N HIS A 466 7.51 -18.05 -6.86
CA HIS A 466 8.30 -18.67 -7.91
C HIS A 466 9.31 -17.68 -8.51
N PRO A 467 10.36 -18.15 -9.20
CA PRO A 467 11.40 -17.27 -9.75
C PRO A 467 11.05 -16.65 -11.12
N TYR A 468 9.97 -17.10 -11.76
CA TYR A 468 9.62 -16.71 -13.14
C TYR A 468 8.94 -15.34 -13.27
N SER A 469 9.66 -14.30 -12.87
CA SER A 469 9.26 -12.89 -12.97
C SER A 469 10.43 -12.02 -13.43
N ALA A 470 10.15 -10.89 -14.05
CA ALA A 470 11.12 -9.88 -14.45
C ALA A 470 10.53 -8.47 -14.32
N VAL A 471 11.39 -7.48 -14.10
CA VAL A 471 11.05 -6.06 -14.24
C VAL A 471 11.67 -5.56 -15.54
N THR A 472 10.92 -4.83 -16.35
CA THR A 472 11.42 -4.32 -17.63
C THR A 472 12.50 -3.26 -17.44
N ALA A 473 13.52 -3.33 -18.29
CA ALA A 473 14.61 -2.35 -18.34
C ALA A 473 14.11 -0.99 -18.89
N ALA A 474 15.01 0.00 -18.96
CA ALA A 474 14.70 1.34 -19.46
C ALA A 474 14.06 1.33 -20.87
N ASP A 475 14.47 0.39 -21.72
CA ASP A 475 13.97 0.20 -23.08
C ASP A 475 12.75 -0.74 -23.14
N GLY A 476 12.16 -1.10 -21.99
CA GLY A 476 11.01 -1.99 -21.89
C GLY A 476 11.32 -3.48 -22.09
N SER A 477 12.57 -3.86 -22.36
CA SER A 477 12.95 -5.26 -22.54
C SER A 477 12.89 -6.04 -21.22
N PHE A 478 12.56 -7.33 -21.29
CA PHE A 478 12.62 -8.25 -20.16
C PHE A 478 13.15 -9.62 -20.57
N ARG A 479 13.63 -10.36 -19.57
CA ARG A 479 14.13 -11.74 -19.72
C ARG A 479 13.75 -12.58 -18.51
N ILE A 480 13.10 -13.71 -18.74
CA ILE A 480 12.78 -14.73 -17.73
C ILE A 480 13.56 -16.00 -18.10
N PRO A 481 14.70 -16.28 -17.44
CA PRO A 481 15.50 -17.46 -17.75
C PRO A 481 14.87 -18.75 -17.21
N ASN A 482 15.20 -19.88 -17.86
CA ASN A 482 14.88 -21.23 -17.40
C ASN A 482 13.39 -21.48 -17.11
N ALA A 483 12.50 -20.82 -17.84
CA ALA A 483 11.06 -21.04 -17.72
C ALA A 483 10.68 -22.45 -18.20
N PRO A 484 9.80 -23.18 -17.50
CA PRO A 484 9.39 -24.52 -17.90
C PRO A 484 8.57 -24.50 -19.20
N ALA A 485 8.90 -25.38 -20.14
CA ALA A 485 8.10 -25.62 -21.34
C ALA A 485 6.69 -26.11 -20.98
N GLY A 486 5.64 -25.58 -21.60
CA GLY A 486 4.25 -25.90 -21.29
C GLY A 486 3.30 -24.73 -21.57
N ALA A 487 2.02 -24.93 -21.25
CA ALA A 487 1.03 -23.86 -21.29
C ALA A 487 1.05 -23.08 -19.97
N TRP A 488 1.11 -21.76 -20.07
CA TRP A 488 1.18 -20.82 -18.95
C TRP A 488 0.33 -19.58 -19.25
N ARG A 489 0.13 -18.73 -18.24
CA ARG A 489 -0.40 -17.38 -18.40
C ARG A 489 0.73 -16.38 -18.19
N LEU A 490 0.86 -15.44 -19.11
CA LEU A 490 1.77 -14.30 -19.00
C LEU A 490 1.00 -13.09 -18.47
N VAL A 491 1.43 -12.54 -17.35
CA VAL A 491 0.86 -11.33 -16.76
C VAL A 491 1.85 -10.18 -16.89
N VAL A 492 1.33 -9.00 -17.21
CA VAL A 492 2.10 -7.74 -17.26
C VAL A 492 1.37 -6.70 -16.43
N TRP A 493 2.09 -6.04 -15.52
CA TRP A 493 1.59 -4.98 -14.64
C TRP A 493 2.52 -3.77 -14.65
N HIS A 494 1.97 -2.57 -14.51
CA HIS A 494 2.71 -1.31 -14.35
C HIS A 494 2.08 -0.45 -13.25
N GLU A 495 2.88 0.25 -12.45
CA GLU A 495 2.39 0.94 -11.24
C GLU A 495 1.34 2.02 -11.50
N ARG A 496 1.45 2.73 -12.63
CA ARG A 496 0.46 3.72 -13.06
C ARG A 496 -0.77 3.07 -13.68
N ALA A 497 -0.56 2.10 -14.56
CA ALA A 497 -1.57 1.65 -15.52
C ALA A 497 -2.31 0.38 -15.07
N GLY A 498 -1.83 -0.29 -14.03
CA GLY A 498 -2.32 -1.57 -13.57
C GLY A 498 -1.91 -2.69 -14.53
N TYR A 499 -2.81 -3.64 -14.78
CA TYR A 499 -2.54 -4.75 -15.68
C TYR A 499 -2.69 -4.34 -17.16
N ARG A 500 -1.89 -4.98 -18.02
CA ARG A 500 -1.77 -4.67 -19.46
C ARG A 500 -3.09 -4.58 -20.22
N THR A 501 -4.05 -5.45 -19.93
CA THR A 501 -5.40 -5.47 -20.55
C THR A 501 -6.49 -5.06 -19.56
N GLY A 502 -6.16 -4.14 -18.64
CA GLY A 502 -7.06 -3.73 -17.55
C GLY A 502 -7.33 -4.86 -16.56
N ALA A 503 -8.46 -4.79 -15.86
CA ALA A 503 -8.82 -5.74 -14.80
C ALA A 503 -8.71 -7.23 -15.21
N ALA A 504 -9.13 -7.57 -16.43
CA ALA A 504 -9.06 -8.94 -16.97
C ALA A 504 -7.61 -9.43 -17.12
N GLY A 505 -6.66 -8.52 -17.35
CA GLY A 505 -5.24 -8.81 -17.49
C GLY A 505 -4.60 -9.43 -16.26
N ARG A 506 -5.25 -9.38 -15.09
CA ARG A 506 -4.82 -10.08 -13.87
C ARG A 506 -4.70 -11.60 -14.05
N LEU A 507 -5.55 -12.19 -14.91
CA LEU A 507 -5.49 -13.61 -15.22
C LEU A 507 -4.36 -13.96 -16.20
N GLY A 508 -3.82 -12.95 -16.88
CA GLY A 508 -2.79 -13.13 -17.89
C GLY A 508 -3.31 -13.68 -19.21
N GLU A 509 -2.47 -13.54 -20.23
CA GLU A 509 -2.69 -14.07 -21.57
C GLU A 509 -2.09 -15.47 -21.68
N ARG A 510 -2.79 -16.41 -22.31
CA ARG A 510 -2.27 -17.76 -22.48
C ARG A 510 -1.08 -17.76 -23.44
N VAL A 511 0.03 -18.35 -23.01
CA VAL A 511 1.25 -18.53 -23.79
C VAL A 511 1.67 -20.00 -23.75
N VAL A 512 2.20 -20.51 -24.86
CA VAL A 512 2.74 -21.87 -24.95
C VAL A 512 4.25 -21.76 -25.14
N ILE A 513 4.99 -22.28 -24.17
CA ILE A 513 6.44 -22.32 -24.18
C ILE A 513 6.85 -23.69 -24.76
N ALA A 514 7.33 -23.71 -26.00
CA ALA A 514 7.82 -24.93 -26.65
C ALA A 514 9.23 -25.29 -26.17
N ALA A 515 9.55 -26.59 -26.10
CA ALA A 515 10.84 -27.10 -25.61
C ALA A 515 11.94 -27.01 -26.70
N ASP A 516 12.17 -25.84 -27.26
CA ASP A 516 13.06 -25.64 -28.43
C ASP A 516 14.02 -24.43 -28.34
N GLY A 517 14.17 -23.81 -27.15
CA GLY A 517 15.27 -22.89 -26.87
C GLY A 517 14.86 -21.56 -26.21
N THR A 518 14.56 -20.55 -27.04
CA THR A 518 14.17 -19.20 -26.59
C THR A 518 12.80 -18.85 -27.15
N LEU A 519 11.87 -18.43 -26.29
CA LEU A 519 10.59 -17.86 -26.72
C LEU A 519 10.69 -16.34 -26.68
N ASP A 520 10.69 -15.71 -27.84
CA ASP A 520 10.53 -14.25 -27.93
C ASP A 520 9.05 -13.90 -28.13
N LEU A 521 8.48 -13.18 -27.17
CA LEU A 521 7.10 -12.70 -27.19
C LEU A 521 6.93 -11.40 -28.00
N GLY A 522 8.03 -10.83 -28.50
CA GLY A 522 8.01 -9.60 -29.27
C GLY A 522 7.52 -8.41 -28.42
N SER A 523 6.73 -7.53 -29.05
CA SER A 523 6.22 -6.31 -28.42
C SER A 523 4.86 -6.53 -27.75
N LEU A 524 4.83 -6.41 -26.42
CA LEU A 524 3.65 -6.49 -25.59
C LEU A 524 3.11 -5.08 -25.31
N VAL A 525 2.16 -4.63 -26.13
CA VAL A 525 1.54 -3.30 -25.95
C VAL A 525 0.75 -3.24 -24.65
N HIS A 526 1.06 -2.27 -23.78
CA HIS A 526 0.37 -2.07 -22.50
C HIS A 526 -0.95 -1.27 -22.66
N ALA A 527 -1.89 -1.83 -23.43
CA ALA A 527 -3.14 -1.18 -23.83
C ALA A 527 -4.23 -1.25 -22.75
N THR A 528 -4.21 -0.29 -21.82
CA THR A 528 -5.18 -0.17 -20.72
C THR A 528 -5.68 1.27 -20.58
N ARG A 529 -6.90 1.43 -20.08
CA ARG A 529 -7.45 2.75 -19.71
C ARG A 529 -6.78 3.34 -18.47
N GLY A 530 -5.99 2.57 -17.73
CA GLY A 530 -5.28 3.07 -16.54
C GLY A 530 -4.24 4.17 -16.81
N TRP A 531 -3.96 4.49 -18.07
CA TRP A 531 -3.13 5.63 -18.47
C TRP A 531 -3.88 6.97 -18.47
N ASP A 532 -5.22 6.95 -18.51
CA ASP A 532 -6.07 8.15 -18.56
C ASP A 532 -6.22 8.82 -17.18
N ASP A 533 -5.76 8.14 -16.13
CA ASP A 533 -5.91 8.48 -14.71
C ASP A 533 -4.57 8.84 -14.05
#